data_AF-A0AA38YTU8-F1
#
_entry.id   AF-A0AA38YTU8-F1
#
_cell.length_a   1.000
_cell.length_b   1.000
_cell.length_c   1.000
_cell.angle_alpha   90.00
_cell.angle_beta   90.00
_cell.angle_gamma   90.00
#
_symmetry.space_group_name_H-M   'P 1'
#
loop_
_entity.id
_entity.type
_entity.pdbx_description
1 polymer ?
#
loop_
_entity_poly.entity_id
_entity_poly.type
_entity_poly.pdbx_seq_one_letter_code
_entity_poly.pdbx_strand_id
1 'polypeptide(L)'
;MTAAGVAVHCYWNGRVKKEKGDVDYEGENVNIMPVKLNYGTTYAELLDKIYTITGIDRWGFELNIICRYPISSREYKPIPIKNDEAVELMLEVPIRSGVYCVEIYLETNAVNKPFHVEANAPANVQISPLSHLLKQECNAVYSNDWETSSKHSNDSPKKDDNQMERRKWEELNMDCLVNVFQKVGMESLLLDVPLVCKSWHKASLDPKCWEFLIFPEYIKPDDIWGRGPFAERLMMEFQQKFSVTTFIKFVIDRSCGHATALSLPICCTEEAFKYAANKCPKLKLLGLNADLLHKHSSIIPKLISRWKNLQSLVLGSSHGMEEILAPIRLFCRNFTRLSAPKTNVGNKEASAIVTSLPNLRYLVLNGAAIERESLVMILQGCKRLIEIDMRDCDGFDEDDAEILKLASHIPSFMCEGSYLYDPFDDYEHTQIGHNYCVYGYGCSYD
;
A
#
# COMPACT_ATOMS: atom_id res chain seq x y z
N MET A 1 -24.27 6.51 31.07
CA MET A 1 -23.23 7.55 31.21
C MET A 1 -22.73 7.88 29.83
N THR A 2 -22.90 9.12 29.38
CA THR A 2 -22.38 9.59 28.08
C THR A 2 -20.86 9.48 28.08
N ALA A 3 -20.29 8.75 27.12
CA ALA A 3 -18.84 8.60 26.97
C ALA A 3 -18.21 9.99 26.80
N ALA A 4 -17.57 10.51 27.85
CA ALA A 4 -16.86 11.77 27.79
C ALA A 4 -15.58 11.54 26.97
N GLY A 5 -15.48 12.18 25.80
CA GLY A 5 -14.23 12.16 25.03
C GLY A 5 -13.19 13.10 25.64
N VAL A 6 -11.91 12.78 25.48
CA VAL A 6 -10.75 13.55 25.91
C VAL A 6 -10.35 14.52 24.80
N ALA A 7 -10.13 15.79 25.13
CA ALA A 7 -9.56 16.77 24.22
C ALA A 7 -8.04 16.62 24.20
N VAL A 8 -7.47 16.40 23.02
CA VAL A 8 -6.03 16.28 22.80
C VAL A 8 -5.57 17.35 21.82
N HIS A 9 -4.63 18.21 22.20
CA HIS A 9 -3.98 19.15 21.30
C HIS A 9 -2.82 18.47 20.60
N CYS A 10 -2.90 18.41 19.28
CA CYS A 10 -1.87 17.80 18.44
C CYS A 10 -1.03 18.89 17.80
N TYR A 11 0.29 18.83 18.02
CA TYR A 11 1.27 19.79 17.53
C TYR A 11 2.21 19.13 16.51
N TRP A 12 2.47 19.77 15.37
CA TRP A 12 3.43 19.27 14.36
C TRP A 12 4.23 20.40 13.70
N ASN A 13 5.24 20.06 12.89
CA ASN A 13 6.22 20.97 12.26
C ASN A 13 7.16 21.71 13.23
N GLY A 14 7.40 21.13 14.41
CA GLY A 14 8.41 21.57 15.37
C GLY A 14 9.24 20.38 15.89
N ARG A 15 10.03 20.65 16.91
CA ARG A 15 10.75 19.65 17.68
C ARG A 15 10.63 19.92 19.17
N VAL A 16 10.58 18.82 19.93
CA VAL A 16 10.56 18.84 21.38
C VAL A 16 11.91 19.31 21.89
N LYS A 17 11.90 20.39 22.67
CA LYS A 17 13.02 20.83 23.48
C LYS A 17 12.67 20.61 24.95
N LYS A 18 13.60 19.98 25.66
CA LYS A 18 13.45 19.79 27.09
C LYS A 18 14.07 20.97 27.83
N GLU A 19 13.23 21.78 28.47
CA GLU A 19 13.68 22.80 29.41
C GLU A 19 13.65 22.25 30.85
N LYS A 20 14.23 22.99 31.80
CA LYS A 20 14.26 22.55 33.21
C LYS A 20 12.85 22.50 33.80
N GLY A 21 12.24 21.31 33.78
CA GLY A 21 10.95 21.02 34.40
C GLY A 21 9.76 21.04 33.45
N ASP A 22 9.95 21.37 32.17
CA ASP A 22 8.87 21.36 31.18
C ASP A 22 9.33 20.84 29.81
N VAL A 23 8.36 20.64 28.93
CA VAL A 23 8.52 20.18 27.56
C VAL A 23 8.00 21.27 26.64
N ASP A 24 8.91 21.93 25.93
CA ASP A 24 8.57 22.92 24.90
C ASP A 24 8.61 22.28 23.52
N TYR A 25 7.81 22.82 22.60
CA TYR A 25 7.75 22.37 21.22
C TYR A 25 7.95 23.56 20.28
N GLU A 26 9.10 23.61 19.62
CA GLU A 26 9.54 24.77 18.85
C GLU A 26 9.78 24.46 17.38
N GLY A 27 9.42 25.39 16.50
CA GLY A 27 9.64 25.31 15.05
C GLY A 27 9.18 26.60 14.37
N GLU A 28 9.69 26.89 13.17
CA GLU A 28 9.36 28.12 12.43
C GLU A 28 7.88 28.18 12.01
N ASN A 29 7.21 27.03 11.87
CA ASN A 29 5.81 26.92 11.44
C ASN A 29 5.03 25.84 12.22
N VAL A 30 5.09 25.88 13.55
CA VAL A 30 4.34 24.94 14.41
C VAL A 30 2.84 25.08 14.19
N ASN A 31 2.18 23.96 13.86
CA ASN A 31 0.73 23.88 13.74
C ASN A 31 0.12 23.20 14.98
N ILE A 32 -1.10 23.58 15.33
CA ILE A 32 -1.83 23.02 16.49
C ILE A 32 -3.27 22.74 16.07
N MET A 33 -3.75 21.53 16.34
CA MET A 33 -5.15 21.14 16.09
C MET A 33 -5.72 20.36 17.27
N PRO A 34 -6.84 20.80 17.88
CA PRO A 34 -7.54 20.01 18.89
C PRO A 34 -8.27 18.83 18.24
N VAL A 35 -8.02 17.63 18.75
CA VAL A 35 -8.73 16.41 18.38
C VAL A 35 -9.44 15.82 19.59
N LYS A 36 -10.71 15.45 19.42
CA LYS A 36 -11.44 14.66 20.40
C LYS A 36 -11.14 13.18 20.22
N LEU A 37 -10.72 12.51 21.29
CA LEU A 37 -10.51 11.05 21.35
C LEU A 37 -11.46 10.44 22.38
N ASN A 38 -11.89 9.20 22.17
CA ASN A 38 -12.75 8.50 23.13
C ASN A 38 -11.89 7.59 24.01
N TYR A 39 -12.33 7.32 25.23
CA TYR A 39 -11.70 6.24 26.01
C TYR A 39 -11.82 4.92 25.24
N GLY A 40 -10.73 4.15 25.21
CA GLY A 40 -10.62 2.92 24.41
C GLY A 40 -10.14 3.12 22.97
N THR A 41 -9.77 4.33 22.55
CA THR A 41 -9.08 4.55 21.27
C THR A 41 -7.75 3.79 21.25
N THR A 42 -7.51 3.02 20.20
CA THR A 42 -6.24 2.27 20.00
C THR A 42 -5.15 3.15 19.41
N TYR A 43 -3.90 2.69 19.46
CA TYR A 43 -2.75 3.33 18.81
C TYR A 43 -2.91 3.43 17.31
N ALA A 44 -3.45 2.39 16.67
CA ALA A 44 -3.75 2.41 15.24
C ALA A 44 -4.79 3.49 14.90
N GLU A 45 -5.85 3.63 15.70
CA GLU A 45 -6.86 4.67 15.51
C GLU A 45 -6.32 6.08 15.78
N LEU A 46 -5.43 6.24 16.77
CA LEU A 46 -4.72 7.49 17.03
C LEU A 46 -3.84 7.90 15.85
N LEU A 47 -3.03 6.97 15.33
CA LEU A 47 -2.17 7.19 14.16
C LEU A 47 -3.00 7.60 12.94
N ASP A 48 -4.09 6.88 12.66
CA ASP A 48 -4.96 7.16 11.53
C ASP A 48 -5.51 8.59 11.59
N LYS A 49 -5.93 9.02 12.78
CA LYS A 49 -6.40 10.38 13.04
C LYS A 49 -5.31 11.42 12.86
N ILE A 50 -4.10 11.16 13.36
CA ILE A 50 -2.95 12.05 13.24
C ILE A 50 -2.55 12.25 11.77
N TYR A 51 -2.40 11.16 11.01
CA TYR A 51 -2.05 11.25 9.59
C TYR A 51 -3.13 12.00 8.80
N THR A 52 -4.40 11.80 9.15
CA THR A 52 -5.52 12.52 8.53
C THR A 52 -5.46 14.03 8.77
N ILE A 53 -5.15 14.47 10.00
CA ILE A 53 -5.14 15.91 10.32
C ILE A 53 -3.85 16.62 9.88
N THR A 54 -2.73 15.89 9.78
CA THR A 54 -1.42 16.49 9.48
C THR A 54 -1.06 16.41 8.00
N GLY A 55 -1.62 15.45 7.26
CA GLY A 55 -1.23 15.16 5.88
C GLY A 55 0.19 14.59 5.76
N ILE A 56 0.80 14.13 6.86
CA ILE A 56 2.12 13.49 6.85
C ILE A 56 2.03 12.17 6.06
N ASP A 57 2.97 11.97 5.15
CA ASP A 57 3.07 10.73 4.37
C ASP A 57 3.48 9.55 5.26
N ARG A 58 2.64 8.51 5.29
CA ARG A 58 2.83 7.28 6.08
C ARG A 58 4.00 6.43 5.60
N TRP A 59 4.47 6.62 4.36
CA TRP A 59 5.49 5.78 3.74
C TRP A 59 6.87 6.44 3.66
N GLY A 60 6.94 7.78 3.64
CA GLY A 60 8.20 8.55 3.56
C GLY A 60 8.78 8.98 4.91
N PHE A 61 7.95 9.04 5.97
CA PHE A 61 8.37 9.56 7.27
C PHE A 61 7.98 8.62 8.41
N GLU A 62 8.91 8.39 9.32
CA GLU A 62 8.63 7.77 10.62
C GLU A 62 8.07 8.85 11.54
N LEU A 63 6.87 8.62 12.06
CA LEU A 63 6.18 9.53 12.95
C LEU A 63 6.45 9.17 14.42
N ASN A 64 7.10 10.07 15.14
CA ASN A 64 7.24 9.98 16.59
C ASN A 64 6.14 10.78 17.27
N ILE A 65 5.30 10.10 18.05
CA ILE A 65 4.25 10.72 18.86
C ILE A 65 4.74 10.83 20.30
N ILE A 66 4.80 12.04 20.84
CA ILE A 66 5.33 12.33 22.17
C ILE A 66 4.24 13.01 23.01
N CYS A 67 3.80 12.40 24.09
CA CYS A 67 2.86 12.98 25.05
C CYS A 67 3.58 13.84 26.10
N ARG A 68 3.05 15.03 26.38
CA ARG A 68 3.47 15.86 27.52
C ARG A 68 2.82 15.34 28.81
N TYR A 69 3.47 14.41 29.48
CA TYR A 69 2.90 13.72 30.63
C TYR A 69 3.19 14.45 31.94
N PRO A 70 2.18 14.79 32.77
CA PRO A 70 2.37 15.45 34.05
C PRO A 70 2.90 14.47 35.11
N ILE A 71 4.02 14.82 35.74
CA ILE A 71 4.60 14.05 36.86
C ILE A 71 4.31 14.72 38.20
N SER A 72 4.25 16.05 38.20
CA SER A 72 3.78 16.85 39.33
C SER A 72 3.03 18.07 38.79
N SER A 73 2.50 18.92 39.68
CA SER A 73 1.78 20.13 39.28
C SER A 73 2.64 21.14 38.50
N ARG A 74 3.96 20.97 38.46
CA ARG A 74 4.90 21.88 37.77
C ARG A 74 5.96 21.15 36.96
N GLU A 75 5.86 19.83 36.82
CA GLU A 75 6.86 19.04 36.09
C GLU A 75 6.18 18.14 35.06
N TYR A 76 6.63 18.26 33.81
CA TYR A 76 6.20 17.42 32.71
C TYR A 76 7.38 16.63 32.12
N LYS A 77 7.09 15.42 31.61
CA LYS A 77 8.07 14.66 30.82
C LYS A 77 7.49 14.25 29.47
N PRO A 78 8.33 14.24 28.42
CA PRO A 78 7.95 13.70 27.13
C PRO A 78 7.92 12.18 27.23
N ILE A 79 6.75 11.58 26.99
CA ILE A 79 6.58 10.12 26.96
C ILE A 79 6.24 9.70 25.52
N PRO A 80 7.03 8.83 24.89
CA PRO A 80 6.70 8.33 23.56
C PRO A 80 5.46 7.43 23.61
N ILE A 81 4.55 7.63 22.66
CA ILE A 81 3.36 6.80 22.48
C ILE A 81 3.64 5.83 21.33
N LYS A 82 3.69 4.52 21.61
CA LYS A 82 4.09 3.49 20.63
C LYS A 82 3.16 2.28 20.55
N ASN A 83 2.19 2.17 21.46
CA ASN A 83 1.28 1.03 21.61
C ASN A 83 -0.04 1.45 22.27
N ASP A 84 -0.99 0.52 22.34
CA ASP A 84 -2.34 0.77 22.88
C ASP A 84 -2.29 1.13 24.37
N GLU A 85 -1.41 0.52 25.16
CA GLU A 85 -1.26 0.81 26.58
C GLU A 85 -0.80 2.27 26.83
N ALA A 86 0.10 2.79 25.99
CA ALA A 86 0.53 4.18 26.09
C ALA A 86 -0.60 5.16 25.71
N VAL A 87 -1.46 4.79 24.76
CA VAL A 87 -2.65 5.60 24.41
C VAL A 87 -3.65 5.61 25.54
N GLU A 88 -3.89 4.47 26.18
CA GLU A 88 -4.76 4.39 27.36
C GLU A 88 -4.25 5.30 28.49
N LEU A 89 -2.97 5.18 28.85
CA LEU A 89 -2.34 6.04 29.86
C LEU A 89 -2.40 7.53 29.51
N MET A 90 -2.20 7.87 28.24
CA MET A 90 -2.35 9.24 27.73
C MET A 90 -3.78 9.77 27.94
N LEU A 91 -4.80 8.98 27.62
CA LEU A 91 -6.20 9.38 27.73
C LEU A 91 -6.69 9.45 29.18
N GLU A 92 -6.04 8.76 30.11
CA GLU A 92 -6.35 8.83 31.54
C GLU A 92 -5.73 10.05 32.25
N VAL A 93 -4.83 10.79 31.60
CA VAL A 93 -4.17 11.97 32.18
C VAL A 93 -5.18 12.97 32.79
N PRO A 94 -6.29 13.35 32.11
CA PRO A 94 -7.27 14.28 32.68
C PRO A 94 -7.95 13.76 33.95
N ILE A 95 -8.12 12.44 34.07
CA ILE A 95 -8.71 11.81 35.26
C ILE A 95 -7.73 11.83 36.43
N ARG A 96 -6.44 11.59 36.15
CA ARG A 96 -5.42 11.35 37.19
C ARG A 96 -4.72 12.61 37.69
N SER A 97 -4.70 13.69 36.90
CA SER A 97 -3.83 14.86 37.15
C SER A 97 -4.54 16.21 37.21
N GLY A 98 -5.86 16.25 36.94
CA GLY A 98 -6.63 17.50 36.94
C GLY A 98 -6.35 18.43 35.75
N VAL A 99 -5.61 17.97 34.74
CA VAL A 99 -5.35 18.70 33.49
C VAL A 99 -6.56 18.55 32.56
N TYR A 100 -7.02 19.64 31.94
CA TYR A 100 -8.25 19.64 31.12
C TYR A 100 -8.04 19.19 29.67
N CYS A 101 -6.81 19.20 29.17
CA CYS A 101 -6.45 18.78 27.81
C CYS A 101 -5.10 18.07 27.79
N VAL A 102 -4.97 17.04 26.97
CA VAL A 102 -3.70 16.33 26.77
C VAL A 102 -2.96 16.97 25.60
N GLU A 103 -1.64 17.07 25.66
CA GLU A 103 -0.83 17.61 24.57
C GLU A 103 0.07 16.53 23.99
N ILE A 104 0.07 16.39 22.66
CA ILE A 104 0.95 15.50 21.92
C ILE A 104 1.76 16.29 20.89
N TYR A 105 3.05 15.98 20.81
CA TYR A 105 4.03 16.57 19.91
C TYR A 105 4.44 15.53 18.87
N LEU A 106 4.39 15.92 17.60
CA LEU A 106 4.70 15.05 16.47
C LEU A 106 6.05 15.42 15.88
N GLU A 107 6.98 14.48 15.82
CA GLU A 107 8.24 14.67 15.11
C GLU A 107 8.32 13.69 13.94
N THR A 108 8.64 14.19 12.76
CA THR A 108 8.83 13.37 11.56
C THR A 108 10.31 13.16 11.32
N ASN A 109 10.74 11.90 11.22
CA ASN A 109 12.05 11.54 10.74
C ASN A 109 11.94 11.04 9.31
N ALA A 110 12.71 11.60 8.38
CA ALA A 110 12.80 11.06 7.03
C ALA A 110 13.37 9.63 7.09
N VAL A 111 12.68 8.68 6.48
CA VAL A 111 13.16 7.30 6.41
C VAL A 111 14.18 7.22 5.28
N ASN A 112 15.46 7.40 5.60
CA ASN A 112 16.56 7.10 4.67
C ASN A 112 16.74 5.58 4.57
N LYS A 113 15.92 4.89 3.77
CA LYS A 113 16.31 3.57 3.24
C LYS A 113 17.36 3.81 2.14
N PRO A 114 18.60 3.33 2.30
CA PRO A 114 19.60 3.49 1.25
C PRO A 114 19.23 2.59 0.07
N PHE A 115 18.64 3.17 -0.97
CA PHE A 115 18.72 2.62 -2.31
C PHE A 115 20.13 2.88 -2.84
N HIS A 116 21.08 1.99 -2.52
CA HIS A 116 22.34 1.94 -3.25
C HIS A 116 22.09 1.27 -4.61
N VAL A 117 21.83 2.09 -5.63
CA VAL A 117 22.09 1.70 -7.02
C VAL A 117 23.51 2.14 -7.32
N GLU A 118 24.49 1.25 -7.11
CA GLU A 118 25.78 1.41 -7.77
C GLU A 118 25.59 1.13 -9.25
N ALA A 119 25.63 2.21 -10.03
CA ALA A 119 25.72 2.16 -11.47
C ALA A 119 27.06 1.55 -11.87
N ASN A 120 27.06 0.27 -12.24
CA ASN A 120 28.06 -0.29 -13.14
C ASN A 120 27.35 -1.12 -14.21
N ALA A 121 27.07 -0.46 -15.33
CA ALA A 121 26.68 -1.13 -16.55
C ALA A 121 27.89 -1.84 -17.18
N PRO A 122 27.67 -3.02 -17.80
CA PRO A 122 28.24 -3.30 -19.09
C PRO A 122 27.17 -3.09 -20.16
N ALA A 123 27.60 -2.48 -21.25
CA ALA A 123 26.80 -2.16 -22.42
C ALA A 123 26.19 -3.41 -23.09
N ASN A 124 25.05 -3.19 -23.75
CA ASN A 124 24.31 -4.07 -24.66
C ASN A 124 23.44 -5.18 -24.07
N VAL A 125 22.29 -4.79 -23.51
CA VAL A 125 21.03 -5.55 -23.69
C VAL A 125 19.91 -4.53 -23.96
N GLN A 126 19.19 -4.69 -25.07
CA GLN A 126 17.98 -3.92 -25.36
C GLN A 126 16.89 -4.30 -24.34
N ILE A 127 16.71 -3.46 -23.32
CA ILE A 127 15.67 -3.58 -22.31
C ILE A 127 14.35 -3.07 -22.89
N SER A 128 13.27 -3.86 -22.78
CA SER A 128 11.95 -3.50 -23.32
C SER A 128 11.33 -2.29 -22.58
N PRO A 129 10.48 -1.47 -23.24
CA PRO A 129 9.94 -0.22 -22.67
C PRO A 129 9.10 -0.35 -21.39
N LEU A 130 8.69 -1.56 -21.00
CA LEU A 130 7.75 -1.80 -19.90
C LEU A 130 8.37 -1.71 -18.50
N SER A 131 9.68 -1.94 -18.35
CA SER A 131 10.34 -1.87 -17.03
C SER A 131 10.63 -0.44 -16.58
N HIS A 132 10.69 0.51 -17.52
CA HIS A 132 10.90 1.93 -17.22
C HIS A 132 9.60 2.62 -16.75
N LEU A 133 8.43 2.11 -17.15
CA LEU A 133 7.12 2.63 -16.75
C LEU A 133 6.81 2.37 -15.27
N LEU A 134 7.15 1.18 -14.75
CA LEU A 134 6.92 0.84 -13.34
C LEU A 134 7.88 1.56 -12.37
N LYS A 135 9.06 2.00 -12.83
CA LYS A 135 10.01 2.79 -12.02
C LYS A 135 9.74 4.30 -12.07
N GLN A 136 9.11 4.82 -13.13
CA GLN A 136 8.78 6.26 -13.24
C GLN A 136 7.51 6.65 -12.48
N GLU A 137 6.58 5.72 -12.26
CA GLU A 137 5.33 6.00 -11.51
C GLU A 137 5.58 6.25 -10.01
N CYS A 138 6.67 5.75 -9.43
CA CYS A 138 7.01 6.03 -8.03
C CYS A 138 7.78 7.35 -7.81
N ASN A 139 8.56 7.83 -8.79
CA ASN A 139 9.46 8.98 -8.59
C ASN A 139 8.90 10.34 -9.05
N ALA A 140 7.78 10.36 -9.78
CA ALA A 140 7.18 11.61 -10.28
C ALA A 140 6.19 12.28 -9.31
N VAL A 141 5.93 11.68 -8.15
CA VAL A 141 5.01 12.22 -7.13
C VAL A 141 5.72 13.19 -6.15
N TYR A 142 7.05 13.24 -6.14
CA TYR A 142 7.81 14.13 -5.25
C TYR A 142 8.87 14.94 -6.00
N SER A 143 8.44 16.02 -6.64
CA SER A 143 9.29 17.18 -6.93
C SER A 143 8.42 18.43 -6.90
N ASN A 144 8.25 18.97 -5.70
CA ASN A 144 7.70 20.31 -5.47
C ASN A 144 8.85 21.27 -5.21
N ASP A 145 9.53 21.71 -6.27
CA ASP A 145 10.42 22.86 -6.19
C ASP A 145 9.64 24.12 -6.62
N TRP A 146 9.00 24.77 -5.67
CA TRP A 146 8.60 26.18 -5.80
C TRP A 146 9.31 27.00 -4.72
N GLU A 147 10.62 27.19 -4.82
CA GLU A 147 11.29 28.19 -4.00
C GLU A 147 11.11 29.59 -4.62
N THR A 148 10.39 30.43 -3.88
CA THR A 148 10.27 31.87 -4.11
C THR A 148 11.52 32.56 -3.58
N SER A 149 12.48 32.85 -4.47
CA SER A 149 13.57 33.77 -4.16
C SER A 149 13.12 35.22 -4.29
N SER A 150 12.83 35.87 -3.15
CA SER A 150 12.82 37.33 -3.04
C SER A 150 14.22 37.82 -2.64
N LYS A 151 14.93 38.44 -3.60
CA LYS A 151 16.08 39.31 -3.31
C LYS A 151 15.89 40.63 -4.04
N HIS A 152 15.72 41.68 -3.25
CA HIS A 152 15.78 43.06 -3.68
C HIS A 152 17.12 43.36 -4.37
N SER A 153 17.07 43.85 -5.61
CA SER A 153 18.03 44.83 -6.12
C SER A 153 17.34 45.73 -7.13
N ASN A 154 17.44 47.04 -6.91
CA ASN A 154 16.94 48.09 -7.78
C ASN A 154 17.85 48.18 -9.01
N ASP A 155 17.31 47.91 -10.20
CA ASP A 155 17.44 48.84 -11.34
C ASP A 155 16.50 48.42 -12.48
N SER A 156 15.69 49.37 -12.95
CA SER A 156 14.79 49.16 -14.07
C SER A 156 15.52 49.37 -15.39
N PRO A 157 15.29 48.51 -16.39
CA PRO A 157 14.98 49.03 -17.71
C PRO A 157 13.71 48.41 -18.32
N LYS A 158 12.95 49.34 -18.88
CA LYS A 158 11.76 49.30 -19.75
C LYS A 158 11.34 47.94 -20.35
N LYS A 159 10.05 47.66 -20.18
CA LYS A 159 9.21 46.64 -20.80
C LYS A 159 9.43 46.50 -22.31
N ASP A 160 9.68 45.27 -22.75
CA ASP A 160 9.22 44.75 -24.04
C ASP A 160 8.06 43.80 -23.75
N ASP A 161 6.84 44.23 -24.11
CA ASP A 161 5.62 43.43 -24.03
C ASP A 161 5.61 42.36 -25.14
N ASN A 162 6.34 41.26 -24.94
CA ASN A 162 6.03 39.98 -25.55
C ASN A 162 5.58 39.04 -24.43
N GLN A 163 4.29 39.11 -24.08
CA GLN A 163 3.65 38.05 -23.32
C GLN A 163 3.84 36.75 -24.11
N MET A 164 4.72 35.85 -23.66
CA MET A 164 4.55 34.44 -23.97
C MET A 164 3.17 34.06 -23.43
N GLU A 165 2.17 33.95 -24.32
CA GLU A 165 0.91 33.31 -23.99
C GLU A 165 1.24 31.97 -23.32
N ARG A 166 1.00 31.88 -22.01
CA ARG A 166 1.14 30.64 -21.28
C ARG A 166 0.16 29.66 -21.92
N ARG A 167 0.69 28.70 -22.70
CA ARG A 167 -0.11 27.66 -23.34
C ARG A 167 -0.95 26.97 -22.28
N LYS A 168 -2.27 26.95 -22.50
CA LYS A 168 -3.19 26.36 -21.54
C LYS A 168 -3.17 24.85 -21.72
N TRP A 169 -3.07 24.11 -20.62
CA TRP A 169 -3.17 22.65 -20.62
C TRP A 169 -4.50 22.14 -21.19
N GLU A 170 -5.54 22.97 -21.16
CA GLU A 170 -6.86 22.67 -21.74
C GLU A 170 -6.84 22.57 -23.28
N GLU A 171 -5.87 23.23 -23.92
CA GLU A 171 -5.70 23.28 -25.38
C GLU A 171 -4.75 22.19 -25.89
N LEU A 172 -4.23 21.35 -25.00
CA LEU A 172 -3.41 20.21 -25.37
C LEU A 172 -4.20 19.25 -26.27
N ASN A 173 -3.53 18.64 -27.25
CA ASN A 173 -4.16 17.65 -28.12
C ASN A 173 -4.79 16.53 -27.28
N MET A 174 -5.98 16.10 -27.72
CA MET A 174 -6.79 15.10 -27.05
C MET A 174 -5.99 13.80 -26.81
N ASP A 175 -5.28 13.28 -27.81
CA ASP A 175 -4.49 12.05 -27.67
C ASP A 175 -3.35 12.21 -26.64
N CYS A 176 -2.77 13.40 -26.52
CA CYS A 176 -1.78 13.69 -25.49
C CYS A 176 -2.41 13.68 -24.08
N LEU A 177 -3.61 14.24 -23.92
CA LEU A 177 -4.32 14.19 -22.63
C LEU A 177 -4.66 12.74 -22.24
N VAL A 178 -5.16 11.91 -23.17
CA VAL A 178 -5.38 10.48 -22.89
C VAL A 178 -4.10 9.81 -22.41
N ASN A 179 -2.99 9.99 -23.13
CA ASN A 179 -1.73 9.34 -22.78
C ASN A 179 -1.21 9.74 -21.39
N VAL A 180 -1.50 10.96 -20.94
CA VAL A 180 -1.21 11.39 -19.55
C VAL A 180 -2.17 10.72 -18.58
N PHE A 181 -3.47 10.77 -18.86
CA PHE A 181 -4.52 10.25 -17.99
C PHE A 181 -4.53 8.72 -17.86
N GLN A 182 -3.91 8.00 -18.78
CA GLN A 182 -3.61 6.58 -18.61
C GLN A 182 -2.72 6.27 -17.39
N LYS A 183 -1.96 7.26 -16.90
CA LYS A 183 -0.95 7.09 -15.86
C LYS A 183 -1.31 7.68 -14.49
N VAL A 184 -2.43 8.41 -14.40
CA VAL A 184 -2.80 9.10 -13.15
C VAL A 184 -3.55 8.20 -12.16
N GLY A 185 -3.99 7.02 -12.60
CA GLY A 185 -4.72 6.07 -11.77
C GLY A 185 -6.23 6.33 -11.65
N MET A 186 -6.95 5.32 -11.17
CA MET A 186 -8.42 5.33 -11.11
C MET A 186 -8.98 6.45 -10.23
N GLU A 187 -8.37 6.71 -9.08
CA GLU A 187 -8.85 7.71 -8.13
C GLU A 187 -8.86 9.11 -8.75
N SER A 188 -7.76 9.54 -9.35
CA SER A 188 -7.70 10.85 -10.01
C SER A 188 -8.57 10.92 -11.26
N LEU A 189 -8.78 9.82 -11.98
CA LEU A 189 -9.74 9.76 -13.10
C LEU A 189 -11.20 9.92 -12.64
N LEU A 190 -11.50 9.60 -11.39
CA LEU A 190 -12.84 9.76 -10.80
C LEU A 190 -13.02 11.13 -10.16
N LEU A 191 -12.02 11.61 -9.41
CA LEU A 191 -12.20 12.68 -8.42
C LEU A 191 -11.42 13.96 -8.70
N ASP A 192 -10.47 13.94 -9.65
CA ASP A 192 -9.62 15.11 -9.94
C ASP A 192 -9.77 15.56 -11.39
N VAL A 193 -9.40 14.70 -12.33
CA VAL A 193 -9.28 15.03 -13.77
C VAL A 193 -10.59 15.56 -14.35
N PRO A 194 -11.77 14.95 -14.11
CA PRO A 194 -13.03 15.47 -14.62
C PRO A 194 -13.41 16.86 -14.12
N LEU A 195 -12.87 17.28 -12.97
CA LEU A 195 -13.25 18.53 -12.29
C LEU A 195 -12.38 19.71 -12.72
N VAL A 196 -11.26 19.48 -13.40
CA VAL A 196 -10.32 20.54 -13.81
C VAL A 196 -10.93 21.44 -14.90
N CYS A 197 -11.35 20.86 -16.02
CA CYS A 197 -12.00 21.59 -17.12
C CYS A 197 -12.78 20.66 -18.04
N LYS A 198 -13.58 21.23 -18.95
CA LYS A 198 -14.39 20.45 -19.92
C LYS A 198 -13.54 19.59 -20.87
N SER A 199 -12.37 20.08 -21.27
CA SER A 199 -11.45 19.35 -22.16
C SER A 199 -10.91 18.10 -21.46
N TRP A 200 -10.47 18.25 -20.21
CA TRP A 200 -9.98 17.15 -19.39
C TRP A 200 -11.07 16.15 -19.04
N HIS A 201 -12.28 16.63 -18.71
CA HIS A 201 -13.42 15.74 -18.53
C HIS A 201 -13.69 14.90 -19.78
N LYS A 202 -13.75 15.52 -20.96
CA LYS A 202 -13.97 14.79 -22.22
C LYS A 202 -12.86 13.78 -22.48
N ALA A 203 -11.61 14.13 -22.20
CA ALA A 203 -10.47 13.25 -22.33
C ALA A 203 -10.50 12.05 -21.37
N SER A 204 -10.92 12.27 -20.12
CA SER A 204 -11.02 11.21 -19.11
C SER A 204 -12.06 10.15 -19.44
N LEU A 205 -13.00 10.44 -20.35
CA LEU A 205 -14.01 9.48 -20.81
C LEU A 205 -13.48 8.49 -21.86
N ASP A 206 -12.27 8.69 -22.38
CA ASP A 206 -11.67 7.74 -23.32
C ASP A 206 -11.41 6.38 -22.62
N PRO A 207 -11.88 5.25 -23.16
CA PRO A 207 -11.67 3.93 -22.58
C PRO A 207 -10.23 3.57 -22.28
N LYS A 208 -9.27 4.14 -23.03
CA LYS A 208 -7.83 3.94 -22.82
C LYS A 208 -7.36 4.38 -21.44
N CYS A 209 -7.98 5.41 -20.85
CA CYS A 209 -7.69 5.87 -19.50
C CYS A 209 -8.05 4.81 -18.44
N TRP A 210 -8.94 3.88 -18.77
CA TRP A 210 -9.53 2.90 -17.85
C TRP A 210 -9.02 1.47 -18.09
N GLU A 211 -7.81 1.33 -18.66
CA GLU A 211 -7.16 0.03 -18.84
C GLU A 211 -6.70 -0.59 -17.51
N PHE A 212 -6.45 0.23 -16.49
CA PHE A 212 -6.00 -0.20 -15.16
C PHE A 212 -7.06 0.12 -14.10
N LEU A 213 -7.77 -0.92 -13.65
CA LEU A 213 -8.83 -0.81 -12.66
C LEU A 213 -8.37 -1.37 -11.31
N ILE A 214 -7.54 -0.62 -10.60
CA ILE A 214 -7.08 -0.98 -9.26
C ILE A 214 -7.94 -0.25 -8.23
N PHE A 215 -8.88 -0.97 -7.62
CA PHE A 215 -9.70 -0.43 -6.54
C PHE A 215 -8.90 -0.39 -5.24
N PRO A 216 -9.10 0.63 -4.39
CA PRO A 216 -8.65 0.59 -3.00
C PRO A 216 -9.19 -0.66 -2.29
N GLU A 217 -8.33 -1.30 -1.51
CA GLU A 217 -8.63 -2.56 -0.82
C GLU A 217 -9.80 -2.39 0.16
N TYR A 218 -9.80 -1.29 0.91
CA TYR A 218 -10.84 -0.92 1.86
C TYR A 218 -11.87 0.04 1.25
N ILE A 219 -12.74 -0.52 0.43
CA ILE A 219 -14.08 0.05 0.21
C ILE A 219 -14.99 -0.86 1.05
N LYS A 220 -15.80 -0.35 1.96
CA LYS A 220 -16.77 -1.15 2.72
C LYS A 220 -18.16 -0.55 2.49
N PRO A 221 -19.22 -1.34 2.25
CA PRO A 221 -20.54 -0.79 1.91
C PRO A 221 -21.18 -0.02 3.07
N ASP A 222 -20.97 -0.50 4.30
CA ASP A 222 -21.53 0.11 5.50
C ASP A 222 -20.63 1.25 6.04
N ASP A 223 -19.33 1.24 5.68
CA ASP A 223 -18.33 2.28 6.00
C ASP A 223 -18.08 3.26 4.84
N ILE A 224 -18.98 3.36 3.85
CA ILE A 224 -19.02 4.53 2.94
C ILE A 224 -19.17 5.83 3.76
N TRP A 225 -19.61 5.74 5.02
CA TRP A 225 -19.82 6.85 5.96
C TRP A 225 -18.77 6.96 7.08
N GLY A 226 -17.68 6.20 7.04
CA GLY A 226 -16.68 6.26 8.10
C GLY A 226 -15.30 5.71 7.73
N ARG A 227 -14.33 6.62 7.66
CA ARG A 227 -12.87 6.38 7.81
C ARG A 227 -12.09 5.98 6.56
N GLY A 228 -12.19 6.75 5.48
CA GLY A 228 -11.25 6.66 4.35
C GLY A 228 -11.34 7.88 3.41
N PRO A 229 -10.23 8.60 3.12
CA PRO A 229 -10.24 9.83 2.31
C PRO A 229 -10.90 9.64 0.93
N PHE A 230 -10.70 8.49 0.30
CA PHE A 230 -11.29 8.15 -0.99
C PHE A 230 -12.82 8.03 -0.95
N ALA A 231 -13.36 7.29 0.04
CA ALA A 231 -14.79 7.05 0.16
C ALA A 231 -15.56 8.33 0.49
N GLU A 232 -15.00 9.17 1.37
CA GLU A 232 -15.57 10.48 1.72
C GLU A 232 -15.62 11.41 0.50
N ARG A 233 -14.52 11.51 -0.24
CA ARG A 233 -14.44 12.37 -1.42
C ARG A 233 -15.36 11.89 -2.55
N LEU A 234 -15.40 10.59 -2.80
CA LEU A 234 -16.35 9.97 -3.73
C LEU A 234 -17.81 10.27 -3.37
N MET A 235 -18.15 10.19 -2.09
CA MET A 235 -19.49 10.48 -1.61
C MET A 235 -19.85 11.97 -1.75
N MET A 236 -18.91 12.87 -1.46
CA MET A 236 -19.10 14.32 -1.65
C MET A 236 -19.33 14.67 -3.13
N GLU A 237 -18.58 14.06 -4.05
CA GLU A 237 -18.69 14.35 -5.49
C GLU A 237 -19.97 13.80 -6.12
N PHE A 238 -20.34 12.55 -5.83
CA PHE A 238 -21.47 11.91 -6.50
C PHE A 238 -22.83 12.17 -5.82
N GLN A 239 -22.85 12.73 -4.61
CA GLN A 239 -24.04 13.13 -3.85
C GLN A 239 -25.16 12.07 -3.75
N GLN A 240 -24.83 10.79 -3.93
CA GLN A 240 -25.78 9.68 -3.92
C GLN A 240 -25.20 8.48 -3.18
N LYS A 241 -26.07 7.78 -2.42
CA LYS A 241 -25.75 6.46 -1.88
C LYS A 241 -25.95 5.43 -3.00
N PHE A 242 -24.86 4.98 -3.62
CA PHE A 242 -24.91 3.81 -4.48
C PHE A 242 -24.37 2.60 -3.74
N SER A 243 -24.90 1.41 -4.05
CA SER A 243 -24.34 0.16 -3.50
C SER A 243 -22.91 -0.06 -4.02
N VAL A 244 -22.09 -0.79 -3.26
CA VAL A 244 -20.76 -1.23 -3.72
C VAL A 244 -20.83 -1.95 -5.06
N THR A 245 -21.84 -2.80 -5.26
CA THR A 245 -22.05 -3.49 -6.54
C THR A 245 -22.24 -2.49 -7.68
N THR A 246 -23.08 -1.47 -7.47
CA THR A 246 -23.35 -0.42 -8.46
C THR A 246 -22.08 0.37 -8.78
N PHE A 247 -21.28 0.71 -7.75
CA PHE A 247 -20.02 1.42 -7.92
C PHE A 247 -19.02 0.65 -8.78
N ILE A 248 -18.78 -0.62 -8.42
CA ILE A 248 -17.84 -1.48 -9.13
C ILE A 248 -18.25 -1.61 -10.59
N LYS A 249 -19.55 -1.83 -10.86
CA LYS A 249 -20.08 -1.89 -12.23
C LYS A 249 -19.86 -0.58 -12.99
N PHE A 250 -20.15 0.56 -12.36
CA PHE A 250 -19.96 1.89 -12.96
C PHE A 250 -18.51 2.11 -13.41
N VAL A 251 -17.54 1.81 -12.55
CA VAL A 251 -16.11 1.95 -12.87
C VAL A 251 -15.70 0.98 -13.98
N ILE A 252 -16.16 -0.28 -13.93
CA ILE A 252 -15.90 -1.28 -14.97
C ILE A 252 -16.43 -0.81 -16.33
N ASP A 253 -17.61 -0.21 -16.37
CA ASP A 253 -18.24 0.25 -17.61
C ASP A 253 -17.46 1.38 -18.28
N ARG A 254 -16.70 2.19 -17.52
CA ARG A 254 -15.78 3.20 -18.09
C ARG A 254 -14.73 2.59 -19.02
N SER A 255 -14.29 1.36 -18.73
CA SER A 255 -13.30 0.67 -19.56
C SER A 255 -13.83 0.24 -20.92
N CYS A 256 -15.15 0.14 -21.12
CA CYS A 256 -15.74 -0.33 -22.36
C CYS A 256 -15.11 -1.65 -22.88
N GLY A 257 -14.72 -2.55 -21.97
CA GLY A 257 -14.07 -3.82 -22.29
C GLY A 257 -12.57 -3.75 -22.63
N HIS A 258 -11.92 -2.62 -22.34
CA HIS A 258 -10.47 -2.41 -22.54
C HIS A 258 -9.63 -2.68 -21.29
N ALA A 259 -10.26 -2.93 -20.13
CA ALA A 259 -9.53 -3.25 -18.90
C ALA A 259 -8.53 -4.40 -19.11
N THR A 260 -7.26 -4.13 -18.79
CA THR A 260 -6.14 -5.08 -18.85
C THR A 260 -5.59 -5.42 -17.47
N ALA A 261 -5.82 -4.59 -16.45
CA ALA A 261 -5.52 -4.88 -15.05
C ALA A 261 -6.75 -4.63 -14.17
N LEU A 262 -6.99 -5.52 -13.21
CA LEU A 262 -8.12 -5.44 -12.29
C LEU A 262 -7.70 -5.93 -10.90
N SER A 263 -7.90 -5.10 -9.88
CA SER A 263 -7.85 -5.48 -8.47
C SER A 263 -9.15 -5.05 -7.82
N LEU A 264 -9.91 -5.99 -7.25
CA LEU A 264 -11.22 -5.71 -6.67
C LEU A 264 -11.13 -5.40 -5.17
N PRO A 265 -12.03 -4.56 -4.62
CA PRO A 265 -12.03 -4.23 -3.20
C PRO A 265 -12.53 -5.42 -2.36
N ILE A 266 -12.16 -5.47 -1.07
CA ILE A 266 -12.58 -6.51 -0.11
C ILE A 266 -14.11 -6.69 -0.09
N CYS A 267 -14.86 -5.59 -0.21
CA CYS A 267 -16.31 -5.62 -0.22
C CYS A 267 -16.96 -6.19 -1.48
N CYS A 268 -16.19 -6.55 -2.51
CA CYS A 268 -16.74 -6.98 -3.78
C CYS A 268 -17.74 -8.12 -3.58
N THR A 269 -18.95 -7.92 -4.10
CA THR A 269 -20.01 -8.92 -4.07
C THR A 269 -19.76 -9.96 -5.16
N GLU A 270 -20.34 -11.14 -5.00
CA GLU A 270 -20.28 -12.20 -6.03
C GLU A 270 -20.88 -11.70 -7.35
N GLU A 271 -21.94 -10.90 -7.28
CA GLU A 271 -22.58 -10.29 -8.45
C GLU A 271 -21.63 -9.33 -9.18
N ALA A 272 -20.98 -8.42 -8.44
CA ALA A 272 -20.02 -7.49 -9.01
C ALA A 272 -18.82 -8.22 -9.63
N PHE A 273 -18.36 -9.29 -8.98
CA PHE A 273 -17.24 -10.07 -9.48
C PHE A 273 -17.59 -10.82 -10.78
N LYS A 274 -18.75 -11.48 -10.83
CA LYS A 274 -19.27 -12.10 -12.06
C LYS A 274 -19.42 -11.07 -13.18
N TYR A 275 -19.88 -9.86 -12.84
CA TYR A 275 -19.97 -8.77 -13.81
C TYR A 275 -18.60 -8.38 -14.38
N ALA A 276 -17.62 -8.19 -13.51
CA ALA A 276 -16.23 -7.87 -13.91
C ALA A 276 -15.63 -8.96 -14.82
N ALA A 277 -15.83 -10.23 -14.47
CA ALA A 277 -15.36 -11.35 -15.28
C ALA A 277 -15.95 -11.34 -16.71
N ASN A 278 -17.20 -10.91 -16.87
CA ASN A 278 -17.86 -10.85 -18.17
C ASN A 278 -17.52 -9.58 -18.96
N LYS A 279 -17.27 -8.45 -18.28
CA LYS A 279 -17.02 -7.15 -18.92
C LYS A 279 -15.55 -6.85 -19.18
N CYS A 280 -14.63 -7.60 -18.58
CA CYS A 280 -13.18 -7.42 -18.75
C CYS A 280 -12.51 -8.62 -19.44
N PRO A 281 -12.85 -8.98 -20.70
CA PRO A 281 -12.31 -10.17 -21.37
C PRO A 281 -10.83 -10.04 -21.79
N LYS A 282 -10.28 -8.82 -21.83
CA LYS A 282 -8.89 -8.53 -22.24
C LYS A 282 -7.90 -8.55 -21.07
N LEU A 283 -8.33 -8.99 -19.88
CA LEU A 283 -7.54 -8.94 -18.66
C LEU A 283 -6.22 -9.70 -18.79
N LYS A 284 -5.14 -9.04 -18.37
CA LYS A 284 -3.76 -9.55 -18.30
C LYS A 284 -3.27 -9.66 -16.86
N LEU A 285 -3.73 -8.80 -15.96
CA LEU A 285 -3.41 -8.83 -14.53
C LEU A 285 -4.69 -8.91 -13.70
N LEU A 286 -4.75 -9.87 -12.79
CA LEU A 286 -5.81 -10.00 -11.79
C LEU A 286 -5.20 -9.96 -10.39
N GLY A 287 -5.71 -9.08 -9.53
CA GLY A 287 -5.41 -9.03 -8.11
C GLY A 287 -6.60 -9.51 -7.27
N LEU A 288 -6.35 -10.44 -6.35
CA LEU A 288 -7.33 -11.00 -5.43
C LEU A 288 -6.80 -10.89 -4.01
N ASN A 289 -7.40 -10.03 -3.19
CA ASN A 289 -7.11 -9.96 -1.76
C ASN A 289 -7.57 -11.24 -1.02
N ALA A 290 -6.99 -11.49 0.16
CA ALA A 290 -7.29 -12.64 1.04
C ALA A 290 -8.78 -12.84 1.31
N ASP A 291 -9.52 -11.80 1.70
CA ASP A 291 -10.95 -11.89 2.02
C ASP A 291 -11.78 -12.27 0.80
N LEU A 292 -11.42 -11.79 -0.39
CA LEU A 292 -12.08 -12.20 -1.63
C LEU A 292 -11.82 -13.66 -1.96
N LEU A 293 -10.60 -14.15 -1.73
CA LEU A 293 -10.25 -15.56 -1.90
C LEU A 293 -11.10 -16.45 -0.97
N HIS A 294 -11.26 -16.04 0.30
CA HIS A 294 -12.11 -16.76 1.25
C HIS A 294 -13.60 -16.69 0.89
N LYS A 295 -14.12 -15.49 0.60
CA LYS A 295 -15.55 -15.25 0.35
C LYS A 295 -16.05 -15.89 -0.95
N HIS A 296 -15.20 -15.93 -1.98
CA HIS A 296 -15.56 -16.32 -3.34
C HIS A 296 -14.82 -17.57 -3.83
N SER A 297 -14.27 -18.37 -2.92
CA SER A 297 -13.47 -19.58 -3.21
C SER A 297 -14.14 -20.53 -4.21
N SER A 298 -15.46 -20.70 -4.12
CA SER A 298 -16.22 -21.62 -4.99
C SER A 298 -16.49 -21.09 -6.41
N ILE A 299 -16.36 -19.78 -6.65
CA ILE A 299 -16.63 -19.14 -7.95
C ILE A 299 -15.37 -18.72 -8.68
N ILE A 300 -14.29 -18.35 -7.96
CA ILE A 300 -13.04 -17.85 -8.57
C ILE A 300 -12.52 -18.85 -9.63
N PRO A 301 -12.35 -20.16 -9.34
CA PRO A 301 -11.85 -21.11 -10.33
C PRO A 301 -12.71 -21.18 -11.60
N LYS A 302 -14.03 -21.02 -11.46
CA LYS A 302 -14.98 -21.07 -12.59
C LYS A 302 -14.82 -19.84 -13.49
N LEU A 303 -14.50 -18.68 -12.91
CA LEU A 303 -14.37 -17.41 -13.62
C LEU A 303 -13.03 -17.29 -14.37
N ILE A 304 -11.96 -17.98 -13.94
CA ILE A 304 -10.64 -17.94 -14.60
C ILE A 304 -10.72 -18.22 -16.10
N SER A 305 -11.62 -19.12 -16.52
CA SER A 305 -11.86 -19.47 -17.93
C SER A 305 -12.25 -18.28 -18.83
N ARG A 306 -12.70 -17.16 -18.25
CA ARG A 306 -13.08 -15.93 -18.95
C ARG A 306 -11.87 -15.08 -19.36
N TRP A 307 -10.72 -15.20 -18.68
CA TRP A 307 -9.54 -14.36 -18.89
C TRP A 307 -8.42 -15.12 -19.62
N LYS A 308 -8.65 -15.44 -20.89
CA LYS A 308 -7.70 -16.20 -21.72
C LYS A 308 -6.35 -15.49 -21.93
N ASN A 309 -6.32 -14.17 -21.77
CA ASN A 309 -5.13 -13.34 -21.92
C ASN A 309 -4.38 -13.10 -20.60
N LEU A 310 -4.79 -13.74 -19.50
CA LEU A 310 -4.18 -13.53 -18.19
C LEU A 310 -2.71 -13.93 -18.22
N GLN A 311 -1.87 -13.02 -17.73
CA GLN A 311 -0.41 -13.13 -17.69
C GLN A 311 0.12 -13.11 -16.27
N SER A 312 -0.56 -12.37 -15.38
CA SER A 312 -0.17 -12.14 -14.00
C SER A 312 -1.33 -12.35 -13.05
N LEU A 313 -1.08 -13.02 -11.93
CA LEU A 313 -2.01 -13.16 -10.82
C LEU A 313 -1.32 -12.72 -9.52
N VAL A 314 -2.00 -11.87 -8.75
CA VAL A 314 -1.61 -11.47 -7.40
C VAL A 314 -2.63 -12.06 -6.42
N LEU A 315 -2.15 -12.81 -5.44
CA LEU A 315 -2.94 -13.46 -4.40
C LEU A 315 -2.57 -12.88 -3.03
N GLY A 316 -3.55 -12.41 -2.28
CA GLY A 316 -3.35 -11.94 -0.90
C GLY A 316 -3.31 -13.06 0.14
N SER A 317 -3.54 -14.31 -0.26
CA SER A 317 -3.53 -15.51 0.59
C SER A 317 -3.27 -16.74 -0.27
N SER A 318 -2.77 -17.82 0.32
CA SER A 318 -2.65 -19.13 -0.33
C SER A 318 -3.96 -19.92 -0.34
N HIS A 319 -5.03 -19.42 0.30
CA HIS A 319 -6.31 -20.09 0.34
C HIS A 319 -6.88 -20.36 -1.06
N GLY A 320 -7.14 -21.63 -1.35
CA GLY A 320 -7.69 -22.07 -2.63
C GLY A 320 -6.72 -21.97 -3.80
N MET A 321 -5.40 -21.82 -3.55
CA MET A 321 -4.41 -21.65 -4.63
C MET A 321 -4.45 -22.83 -5.61
N GLU A 322 -4.51 -24.07 -5.12
CA GLU A 322 -4.55 -25.26 -5.99
C GLU A 322 -5.72 -25.21 -6.99
N GLU A 323 -6.92 -24.89 -6.49
CA GLU A 323 -8.14 -24.80 -7.29
C GLU A 323 -8.12 -23.62 -8.28
N ILE A 324 -7.42 -22.53 -7.93
CA ILE A 324 -7.28 -21.36 -8.79
C ILE A 324 -6.25 -21.58 -9.89
N LEU A 325 -5.13 -22.25 -9.58
CA LEU A 325 -4.06 -22.49 -10.55
C LEU A 325 -4.42 -23.56 -11.58
N ALA A 326 -5.22 -24.57 -11.21
CA ALA A 326 -5.68 -25.62 -12.12
C ALA A 326 -6.34 -25.09 -13.42
N PRO A 327 -7.33 -24.17 -13.40
CA PRO A 327 -7.89 -23.59 -14.62
C PRO A 327 -6.92 -22.66 -15.35
N ILE A 328 -5.96 -22.02 -14.67
CA ILE A 328 -4.95 -21.17 -15.35
C ILE A 328 -4.14 -22.00 -16.33
N ARG A 329 -3.71 -23.22 -15.92
CA ARG A 329 -3.04 -24.18 -16.79
C ARG A 329 -3.81 -24.45 -18.08
N LEU A 330 -5.14 -24.54 -17.99
CA LEU A 330 -6.00 -24.94 -19.09
C LEU A 330 -6.36 -23.77 -20.03
N PHE A 331 -6.59 -22.58 -19.47
CA PHE A 331 -7.20 -21.47 -20.20
C PHE A 331 -6.24 -20.29 -20.48
N CYS A 332 -5.20 -20.11 -19.67
CA CYS A 332 -4.35 -18.91 -19.68
C CYS A 332 -2.95 -19.23 -20.22
N ARG A 333 -2.83 -19.43 -21.54
CA ARG A 333 -1.58 -19.88 -22.19
C ARG A 333 -0.39 -18.92 -22.06
N ASN A 334 -0.65 -17.65 -21.80
CA ASN A 334 0.34 -16.60 -21.66
C ASN A 334 0.68 -16.28 -20.20
N PHE A 335 0.24 -17.12 -19.25
CA PHE A 335 0.52 -16.93 -17.84
C PHE A 335 2.01 -17.07 -17.53
N THR A 336 2.59 -16.07 -16.87
CA THR A 336 4.04 -16.00 -16.61
C THR A 336 4.42 -15.44 -15.25
N ARG A 337 3.51 -14.78 -14.52
CA ARG A 337 3.81 -14.16 -13.22
C ARG A 337 2.81 -14.56 -12.15
N LEU A 338 3.30 -15.07 -11.03
CA LEU A 338 2.54 -15.28 -9.80
C LEU A 338 3.17 -14.44 -8.69
N SER A 339 2.33 -13.74 -7.93
CA SER A 339 2.75 -13.00 -6.74
C SER A 339 1.83 -13.36 -5.59
N ALA A 340 2.41 -13.81 -4.48
CA ALA A 340 1.71 -14.16 -3.25
C ALA A 340 2.57 -13.75 -2.03
N PRO A 341 2.85 -12.43 -1.86
CA PRO A 341 3.70 -11.95 -0.79
C PRO A 341 3.03 -12.19 0.57
N LYS A 342 3.83 -12.42 1.62
CA LYS A 342 3.32 -12.60 2.99
C LYS A 342 2.26 -13.69 3.15
N THR A 343 2.33 -14.73 2.32
CA THR A 343 1.43 -15.89 2.38
C THR A 343 2.14 -17.11 2.95
N ASN A 344 1.40 -18.17 3.28
CA ASN A 344 1.98 -19.46 3.65
C ASN A 344 2.00 -20.39 2.44
N VAL A 345 3.18 -20.83 2.01
CA VAL A 345 3.37 -21.74 0.87
C VAL A 345 3.91 -23.07 1.39
N GLY A 346 3.01 -24.01 1.62
CA GLY A 346 3.37 -25.38 1.97
C GLY A 346 3.57 -26.27 0.74
N ASN A 347 3.80 -27.56 1.00
CA ASN A 347 4.09 -28.53 -0.06
C ASN A 347 2.95 -28.67 -1.09
N LYS A 348 1.72 -28.44 -0.66
CA LYS A 348 0.54 -28.49 -1.52
C LYS A 348 0.52 -27.34 -2.52
N GLU A 349 0.72 -26.11 -2.04
CA GLU A 349 0.81 -24.91 -2.86
C GLU A 349 2.00 -24.99 -3.81
N ALA A 350 3.17 -25.40 -3.32
CA ALA A 350 4.37 -25.60 -4.13
C ALA A 350 4.15 -26.62 -5.27
N SER A 351 3.51 -27.76 -4.95
CA SER A 351 3.14 -28.77 -5.93
C SER A 351 2.16 -28.21 -6.98
N ALA A 352 1.17 -27.43 -6.56
CA ALA A 352 0.23 -26.78 -7.48
C ALA A 352 0.92 -25.76 -8.39
N ILE A 353 1.85 -24.96 -7.87
CA ILE A 353 2.67 -24.03 -8.66
C ILE A 353 3.43 -24.80 -9.75
N VAL A 354 4.16 -25.84 -9.37
CA VAL A 354 4.97 -26.66 -10.30
C VAL A 354 4.11 -27.34 -11.36
N THR A 355 2.98 -27.94 -10.95
CA THR A 355 2.15 -28.76 -11.83
C THR A 355 1.21 -27.93 -12.71
N SER A 356 0.82 -26.73 -12.27
CA SER A 356 -0.13 -25.87 -12.98
C SER A 356 0.53 -24.77 -13.80
N LEU A 357 1.74 -24.34 -13.45
CA LEU A 357 2.42 -23.18 -14.05
C LEU A 357 3.75 -23.55 -14.74
N PRO A 358 3.73 -24.42 -15.78
CA PRO A 358 4.96 -24.90 -16.43
C PRO A 358 5.76 -23.81 -17.17
N ASN A 359 5.13 -22.65 -17.43
CA ASN A 359 5.74 -21.51 -18.11
C ASN A 359 6.01 -20.31 -17.19
N LEU A 360 5.97 -20.51 -15.87
CA LEU A 360 6.23 -19.46 -14.89
C LEU A 360 7.62 -18.87 -15.09
N ARG A 361 7.69 -17.54 -15.13
CA ARG A 361 8.93 -16.76 -15.31
C ARG A 361 9.23 -15.88 -14.11
N TYR A 362 8.19 -15.43 -13.42
CA TYR A 362 8.32 -14.50 -12.29
C TYR A 362 7.50 -15.03 -11.12
N LEU A 363 8.14 -15.21 -9.98
CA LEU A 363 7.50 -15.65 -8.75
C LEU A 363 7.86 -14.69 -7.62
N VAL A 364 6.86 -14.07 -6.98
CA VAL A 364 7.09 -13.14 -5.87
C VAL A 364 6.42 -13.69 -4.63
N LEU A 365 7.24 -14.06 -3.64
CA LEU A 365 6.83 -14.63 -2.36
C LEU A 365 7.47 -13.91 -1.17
N ASN A 366 7.95 -12.68 -1.35
CA ASN A 366 8.62 -11.94 -0.28
C ASN A 366 7.77 -11.86 1.00
N GLY A 367 8.40 -12.07 2.15
CA GLY A 367 7.74 -12.13 3.46
C GLY A 367 6.90 -13.38 3.69
N ALA A 368 6.93 -14.39 2.81
CA ALA A 368 6.14 -15.61 2.96
C ALA A 368 6.76 -16.57 3.98
N ALA A 369 5.90 -17.38 4.60
CA ALA A 369 6.33 -18.61 5.27
C ALA A 369 6.38 -19.72 4.22
N ILE A 370 7.54 -20.34 4.01
CA ILE A 370 7.75 -21.39 3.02
C ILE A 370 8.70 -22.45 3.56
N GLU A 371 8.23 -23.69 3.62
CA GLU A 371 9.08 -24.81 4.00
C GLU A 371 10.22 -24.98 2.98
N ARG A 372 11.42 -25.26 3.45
CA ARG A 372 12.59 -25.50 2.60
C ARG A 372 12.32 -26.50 1.48
N GLU A 373 11.63 -27.61 1.78
CA GLU A 373 11.25 -28.65 0.82
C GLU A 373 10.33 -28.10 -0.28
N SER A 374 9.42 -27.19 0.08
CA SER A 374 8.51 -26.51 -0.85
C SER A 374 9.29 -25.60 -1.81
N LEU A 375 10.28 -24.86 -1.31
CA LEU A 375 11.16 -24.05 -2.15
C LEU A 375 11.98 -24.92 -3.10
N VAL A 376 12.59 -26.00 -2.60
CA VAL A 376 13.33 -26.97 -3.44
C VAL A 376 12.43 -27.52 -4.55
N MET A 377 11.18 -27.88 -4.22
CA MET A 377 10.21 -28.37 -5.19
C MET A 377 9.95 -27.35 -6.30
N ILE A 378 9.77 -26.07 -5.96
CA ILE A 378 9.56 -24.99 -6.93
C ILE A 378 10.79 -24.81 -7.82
N LEU A 379 12.00 -24.70 -7.24
CA LEU A 379 13.24 -24.52 -7.99
C LEU A 379 13.53 -25.70 -8.94
N GLN A 380 13.18 -26.91 -8.51
CA GLN A 380 13.32 -28.10 -9.33
C GLN A 380 12.22 -28.24 -10.39
N GLY A 381 11.01 -27.75 -10.15
CA GLY A 381 9.88 -27.88 -11.07
C GLY A 381 9.77 -26.77 -12.11
N CYS A 382 9.98 -25.52 -11.72
CA CYS A 382 9.74 -24.33 -12.54
C CYS A 382 10.99 -23.92 -13.33
N LYS A 383 11.31 -24.67 -14.40
CA LYS A 383 12.54 -24.50 -15.19
C LYS A 383 12.67 -23.23 -16.04
N ARG A 384 11.64 -22.38 -16.08
CA ARG A 384 11.59 -21.16 -16.90
C ARG A 384 11.64 -19.88 -16.07
N LEU A 385 11.89 -20.01 -14.76
CA LEU A 385 12.04 -18.87 -13.86
C LEU A 385 13.20 -17.98 -14.32
N ILE A 386 12.91 -16.69 -14.37
CA ILE A 386 13.84 -15.61 -14.67
C ILE A 386 14.10 -14.79 -13.39
N GLU A 387 13.06 -14.66 -12.58
CA GLU A 387 13.05 -13.89 -11.35
C GLU A 387 12.26 -14.64 -10.28
N ILE A 388 12.83 -14.71 -9.09
CA ILE A 388 12.13 -15.13 -7.88
C ILE A 388 12.51 -14.19 -6.73
N ASP A 389 11.50 -13.66 -6.06
CA ASP A 389 11.64 -12.77 -4.91
C ASP A 389 11.19 -13.50 -3.65
N MET A 390 12.15 -13.89 -2.83
CA MET A 390 12.02 -14.63 -1.58
C MET A 390 12.59 -13.84 -0.38
N ARG A 391 12.73 -12.51 -0.51
CA ARG A 391 13.26 -11.68 0.57
C ARG A 391 12.39 -11.76 1.81
N ASP A 392 13.01 -11.68 2.98
CA ASP A 392 12.34 -11.68 4.28
C ASP A 392 11.43 -12.92 4.51
N CYS A 393 11.72 -14.06 3.87
CA CYS A 393 10.93 -15.28 4.05
C CYS A 393 11.31 -16.08 5.30
N ASP A 394 10.32 -16.73 5.91
CA ASP A 394 10.52 -17.69 7.02
C ASP A 394 10.53 -19.13 6.48
N GLY A 395 11.55 -19.91 6.84
CA GLY A 395 11.62 -21.35 6.59
C GLY A 395 12.85 -21.84 5.83
N PHE A 396 13.79 -20.95 5.47
CA PHE A 396 15.10 -21.31 4.93
C PHE A 396 16.10 -20.16 5.14
N ASP A 397 17.39 -20.49 5.24
CA ASP A 397 18.47 -19.52 5.40
C ASP A 397 18.89 -18.92 4.05
N GLU A 398 19.14 -17.61 4.00
CA GLU A 398 19.64 -16.91 2.81
C GLU A 398 20.98 -17.47 2.29
N ASP A 399 21.80 -18.04 3.18
CA ASP A 399 23.09 -18.65 2.89
C ASP A 399 23.01 -20.17 2.61
N ASP A 400 21.80 -20.74 2.46
CA ASP A 400 21.63 -22.17 2.16
C ASP A 400 22.30 -22.54 0.81
N ALA A 401 23.48 -23.18 0.91
CA ALA A 401 24.31 -23.53 -0.23
C ALA A 401 23.61 -24.45 -1.25
N GLU A 402 22.67 -25.29 -0.83
CA GLU A 402 21.91 -26.15 -1.74
C GLU A 402 20.87 -25.32 -2.50
N ILE A 403 20.13 -24.45 -1.80
CA ILE A 403 19.15 -23.54 -2.42
C ILE A 403 19.84 -22.62 -3.43
N LEU A 404 20.95 -21.98 -3.04
CA LEU A 404 21.74 -21.13 -3.93
C LEU A 404 22.24 -21.88 -5.17
N LYS A 405 22.68 -23.12 -5.00
CA LYS A 405 23.09 -23.97 -6.12
C LYS A 405 21.91 -24.33 -7.03
N LEU A 406 20.75 -24.67 -6.47
CA LEU A 406 19.53 -24.95 -7.24
C LEU A 406 19.06 -23.72 -8.01
N ALA A 407 19.14 -22.53 -7.40
CA ALA A 407 18.72 -21.27 -7.98
C ALA A 407 19.74 -20.64 -8.96
N SER A 408 20.97 -21.16 -9.04
CA SER A 408 22.08 -20.59 -9.83
C SER A 408 21.80 -20.32 -11.33
N HIS A 409 20.78 -20.96 -11.90
CA HIS A 409 20.35 -20.76 -13.28
C HIS A 409 19.31 -19.65 -13.47
N ILE A 410 18.78 -19.09 -12.37
CA ILE A 410 17.78 -18.03 -12.35
C ILE A 410 18.52 -16.68 -12.32
N PRO A 411 18.39 -15.84 -13.35
CA PRO A 411 19.09 -14.55 -13.44
C PRO A 411 18.88 -13.60 -12.26
N SER A 412 17.70 -13.64 -11.62
CA SER A 412 17.36 -12.77 -10.50
C SER A 412 16.75 -13.61 -9.37
N PHE A 413 17.60 -14.19 -8.52
CA PHE A 413 17.22 -14.85 -7.28
C PHE A 413 17.50 -13.89 -6.12
N MET A 414 16.45 -13.43 -5.43
CA MET A 414 16.56 -12.53 -4.27
C MET A 414 16.03 -13.29 -3.05
N CYS A 415 16.86 -13.46 -2.03
CA CYS A 415 16.50 -14.13 -0.78
C CYS A 415 17.03 -13.41 0.46
N GLU A 416 17.48 -12.16 0.30
CA GLU A 416 18.05 -11.40 1.40
C GLU A 416 17.03 -11.24 2.54
N GLY A 417 17.47 -11.47 3.78
CA GLY A 417 16.65 -11.46 4.98
C GLY A 417 15.84 -12.73 5.22
N SER A 418 15.95 -13.77 4.38
CA SER A 418 15.31 -15.06 4.68
C SER A 418 16.03 -15.81 5.77
N TYR A 419 15.30 -16.40 6.71
CA TYR A 419 15.88 -17.14 7.82
C TYR A 419 15.11 -18.43 8.10
N LEU A 420 15.82 -19.40 8.69
CA LEU A 420 15.20 -20.57 9.30
C LEU A 420 15.10 -20.31 10.80
N TYR A 421 13.89 -20.32 11.36
CA TYR A 421 13.73 -20.22 12.81
C TYR A 421 14.36 -21.45 13.49
N ASP A 422 15.49 -21.26 14.17
CA ASP A 422 16.06 -22.27 15.07
C ASP A 422 15.49 -22.05 16.49
N PRO A 423 14.59 -22.93 16.98
CA PRO A 423 14.06 -22.83 18.34
C PRO A 423 15.13 -22.95 19.45
N PHE A 424 16.37 -23.32 19.12
CA PHE A 424 17.47 -23.44 20.08
C PHE A 424 18.40 -22.22 20.13
N ASP A 425 18.37 -21.31 19.15
CA ASP A 425 19.18 -20.07 19.19
C ASP A 425 18.69 -19.09 20.27
N ASP A 426 17.42 -19.17 20.66
CA ASP A 426 16.87 -18.38 21.77
C ASP A 426 17.32 -18.88 23.16
N TYR A 427 17.99 -20.02 23.28
CA TYR A 427 18.51 -20.48 24.58
C TYR A 427 19.87 -19.85 24.95
N GLU A 428 20.64 -19.33 23.99
CA GLU A 428 21.91 -18.64 24.30
C GLU A 428 21.78 -17.11 24.39
N HIS A 429 20.66 -16.53 23.94
CA HIS A 429 20.39 -15.09 24.01
C HIS A 429 19.40 -14.65 25.09
N THR A 430 18.81 -15.58 25.85
CA THR A 430 17.86 -15.28 26.95
C THR A 430 18.51 -14.92 28.28
N GLN A 431 19.49 -14.01 28.23
CA GLN A 431 19.87 -13.21 29.41
C GLN A 431 19.75 -11.70 29.24
N ILE A 432 19.11 -11.19 28.17
CA ILE A 432 18.71 -9.78 28.12
C ILE A 432 17.33 -9.62 27.43
N GLY A 433 16.27 -9.57 28.25
CA GLY A 433 15.03 -8.83 27.95
C GLY A 433 13.97 -9.51 27.07
N HIS A 434 13.27 -10.50 27.61
CA HIS A 434 12.02 -11.01 27.02
C HIS A 434 10.93 -9.93 26.92
N ASN A 435 10.40 -9.72 25.73
CA ASN A 435 8.98 -9.43 25.50
C ASN A 435 8.58 -9.83 24.07
N TYR A 436 8.42 -11.14 23.85
CA TYR A 436 7.64 -11.67 22.72
C TYR A 436 6.26 -12.08 23.22
N CYS A 437 5.23 -11.47 22.65
CA CYS A 437 3.84 -11.84 22.83
C CYS A 437 3.57 -13.19 22.15
N VAL A 438 3.12 -14.16 22.94
CA VAL A 438 2.64 -15.46 22.49
C VAL A 438 1.26 -15.29 21.82
N TYR A 439 1.17 -15.57 20.52
CA TYR A 439 -0.11 -15.76 19.84
C TYR A 439 -0.73 -17.09 20.28
N GLY A 440 -1.58 -17.05 21.29
CA GLY A 440 -2.44 -18.17 21.66
C GLY A 440 -3.64 -18.29 20.72
N TYR A 441 -3.57 -19.21 19.76
CA TYR A 441 -4.77 -19.76 19.13
C TYR A 441 -5.39 -20.77 20.11
N GLY A 442 -6.40 -20.32 20.86
CA GLY A 442 -7.26 -21.18 21.64
C GLY A 442 -8.26 -21.91 20.73
N CYS A 443 -8.05 -23.21 20.54
CA CYS A 443 -9.10 -24.14 20.20
C CYS A 443 -10.15 -24.15 21.33
N SER A 444 -11.42 -24.00 20.99
CA SER A 444 -12.52 -24.39 21.86
C SER A 444 -13.37 -25.44 21.15
N TYR A 445 -13.23 -26.67 21.61
CA TYR A 445 -14.28 -27.69 21.55
C TYR A 445 -15.37 -27.28 22.54
N ASP A 446 -16.57 -27.01 22.05
CA ASP A 446 -17.84 -27.68 22.41
C ASP A 446 -18.98 -27.15 21.54
#